data_AF-A0A923D2S4-F1
#
_entry.id   AF-A0A923D2S4-F1
#
_cell.length_a   1.000
_cell.length_b   1.000
_cell.length_c   1.000
_cell.angle_alpha   90.00
_cell.angle_beta   90.00
_cell.angle_gamma   90.00
#
_symmetry.space_group_name_H-M   'P 1'
#
loop_
_entity.id
_entity.type
_entity.pdbx_description
1 polymer ?
#
loop_
_entity_poly.entity_id
_entity_poly.type
_entity_poly.pdbx_seq_one_letter_code
_entity_poly.pdbx_strand_id
1 'polypeptide(L)'
;MKNLDLPAPLTSPATPSEVTGRVRLPLSIPVRPYLKDHHFLGIIMLPAVEILQHLAASLQAFRPETPVRSMRRASFDRFLEIDGHADVIDAWHELESHANGRLTSSLLNIITSQGTDANLSPCAAIKRTKVHAVVDFTVSGESGPPLPMDLAAALDGMVFGIPAQALYRDLVPFGPAFQNVTDTIFLNENGALCNVLAAKHPASVEPLGSPFPLDGALHAACAWGQRFHHRVTFPVGFEARNIHQSTVPGELYHATILPLSTAGNVLRFDIRIYNGEGDLCEEIRGVTMKDVFRGRVQPPDWVLSKETPPLANIRQHCRAVSVIELNALAPFAARALSPLEQERFERMGKVRRKSYLAGRLALKHLARKLAQGDSVTPASAIHTTMPDGKRPCCPVPGSDSPVFCSLSHDRRYAIAVADEEAIGVDVEKISARVLKAGRIYMEKEELALTAASSLGEMEASMRVWCIKEGIAKMMDRPLAACWASVRVQATGRFESRLSVDGIPYRAFHDTVDAHLFTLVKKGKVE
;
A
#
# COMPACT_ATOMS: atom_id res chain seq x y z
N MET A 1 11.71 -4.60 -22.35
CA MET A 1 10.62 -5.31 -21.64
C MET A 1 10.64 -6.75 -22.09
N LYS A 2 11.34 -7.62 -21.36
CA LYS A 2 11.35 -9.07 -21.62
C LYS A 2 10.25 -9.70 -20.79
N ASN A 3 9.48 -10.58 -21.41
CA ASN A 3 8.41 -11.37 -20.81
C ASN A 3 8.90 -12.01 -19.51
N LEU A 4 8.35 -11.55 -18.39
CA LEU A 4 8.35 -12.30 -17.14
C LEU A 4 7.30 -13.40 -17.33
N ASP A 5 7.76 -14.64 -17.29
CA ASP A 5 6.88 -15.80 -17.24
C ASP A 5 5.91 -15.65 -16.07
N LEU A 6 4.64 -15.48 -16.40
CA LEU A 6 3.55 -15.47 -15.44
C LEU A 6 3.52 -16.83 -14.74
N PRO A 7 3.44 -16.89 -13.39
CA PRO A 7 3.17 -18.15 -12.73
C PRO A 7 1.82 -18.69 -13.22
N ALA A 8 1.80 -19.99 -13.52
CA ALA A 8 0.60 -20.69 -13.94
C ALA A 8 -0.57 -20.42 -12.97
N PRO A 9 -1.82 -20.35 -13.45
CA PRO A 9 -2.97 -20.11 -12.58
C PRO A 9 -3.08 -21.26 -11.56
N LEU A 10 -2.73 -20.97 -10.31
CA LEU A 10 -3.05 -21.81 -9.17
C LEU A 10 -4.56 -21.71 -8.93
N THR A 11 -5.30 -22.64 -9.50
CA THR A 11 -6.38 -23.44 -8.90
C THR A 11 -7.24 -24.03 -10.00
N SER A 12 -7.16 -25.36 -10.17
CA SER A 12 -8.27 -26.10 -10.78
C SER A 12 -9.56 -25.75 -10.00
N PRO A 13 -10.71 -25.57 -10.66
CA PRO A 13 -11.97 -25.40 -9.95
C PRO A 13 -12.16 -26.59 -9.03
N ALA A 14 -12.20 -26.34 -7.72
CA ALA A 14 -12.44 -27.38 -6.73
C ALA A 14 -13.72 -28.13 -7.12
N THR A 15 -13.63 -29.44 -7.27
CA THR A 15 -14.75 -30.32 -7.58
C THR A 15 -15.89 -30.01 -6.60
N PRO A 16 -17.13 -29.78 -7.05
CA PRO A 16 -18.23 -29.48 -6.15
C PRO A 16 -18.43 -30.66 -5.19
N SER A 17 -18.18 -30.42 -3.91
CA SER A 17 -18.46 -31.37 -2.84
C SER A 17 -19.97 -31.51 -2.65
N GLU A 18 -20.45 -32.74 -2.54
CA GLU A 18 -21.87 -33.07 -2.32
C GLU A 18 -22.44 -32.28 -1.12
N VAL A 19 -23.63 -31.70 -1.32
CA VAL A 19 -24.37 -30.98 -0.28
C VAL A 19 -25.06 -32.02 0.61
N THR A 20 -24.71 -32.04 1.89
CA THR A 20 -25.25 -33.00 2.87
C THR A 20 -26.43 -32.45 3.67
N GLY A 21 -26.64 -31.13 3.63
CA GLY A 21 -27.79 -30.50 4.26
C GLY A 21 -27.95 -29.06 3.83
N ARG A 22 -29.20 -28.60 3.78
CA ARG A 22 -29.55 -27.21 3.46
C ARG A 22 -30.60 -26.73 4.46
N VAL A 23 -30.35 -25.58 5.07
CA VAL A 23 -31.27 -24.92 6.00
C VAL A 23 -31.47 -23.48 5.55
N ARG A 24 -32.69 -22.97 5.65
CA ARG A 24 -32.99 -21.57 5.36
C ARG A 24 -33.58 -20.93 6.60
N LEU A 25 -32.93 -19.87 7.07
CA LEU A 25 -33.28 -19.14 8.28
C LEU A 25 -33.84 -17.76 7.88
N PRO A 26 -34.97 -17.31 8.47
CA PRO A 26 -35.39 -15.93 8.31
C PRO A 26 -34.34 -15.01 8.95
N LEU A 27 -34.01 -13.90 8.28
CA LEU A 27 -33.03 -12.94 8.74
C LEU A 27 -33.62 -11.53 8.67
N SER A 28 -33.70 -10.88 9.83
CA SER A 28 -34.15 -9.49 9.95
C SER A 28 -32.94 -8.60 10.21
N ILE A 29 -32.67 -7.66 9.30
CA ILE A 29 -31.54 -6.75 9.38
C ILE A 29 -32.06 -5.35 9.76
N PRO A 30 -31.77 -4.84 10.96
CA PRO A 30 -32.20 -3.51 11.37
C PRO A 30 -31.47 -2.42 10.59
N VAL A 31 -32.22 -1.50 9.98
CA VAL A 31 -31.66 -0.35 9.27
C VAL A 31 -31.36 0.77 10.26
N ARG A 32 -30.13 0.78 10.77
CA ARG A 32 -29.66 1.84 11.66
C ARG A 32 -29.37 3.12 10.86
N PRO A 33 -29.50 4.33 11.46
CA PRO A 33 -29.28 5.60 10.75
C PRO A 33 -27.93 5.69 10.03
N TYR A 34 -26.86 5.16 10.63
CA TYR A 34 -25.52 5.20 10.03
C TYR A 34 -25.44 4.45 8.69
N LEU A 35 -26.25 3.40 8.47
CA LEU A 35 -26.25 2.64 7.21
C LEU A 35 -26.71 3.50 6.02
N LYS A 36 -27.47 4.57 6.26
CA LYS A 36 -27.91 5.51 5.21
C LYS A 36 -26.75 6.33 4.63
N ASP A 37 -25.64 6.42 5.36
CA ASP A 37 -24.43 7.08 4.88
C ASP A 37 -23.63 6.21 3.90
N HIS A 38 -23.89 4.90 3.82
CA HIS A 38 -23.29 4.04 2.80
C HIS A 38 -24.10 4.11 1.50
N HIS A 39 -23.98 5.24 0.81
CA HIS A 39 -24.66 5.48 -0.45
C HIS A 39 -23.70 5.93 -1.54
N PHE A 40 -24.07 5.62 -2.78
CA PHE A 40 -23.33 6.06 -3.97
C PHE A 40 -24.32 6.36 -5.09
N LEU A 41 -24.20 7.54 -5.71
CA LEU A 41 -25.14 8.02 -6.74
C LEU A 41 -26.61 8.00 -6.28
N GLY A 42 -26.86 8.33 -5.02
CA GLY A 42 -28.21 8.37 -4.43
C GLY A 42 -28.79 7.01 -4.05
N ILE A 43 -28.08 5.90 -4.30
CA ILE A 43 -28.52 4.56 -3.91
C ILE A 43 -27.89 4.21 -2.57
N ILE A 44 -28.72 3.93 -1.56
CA ILE A 44 -28.28 3.43 -0.26
C ILE A 44 -28.10 1.92 -0.37
N MET A 45 -26.93 1.41 -0.04
CA MET A 45 -26.59 -0.01 -0.19
C MET A 45 -26.12 -0.56 1.15
N LEU A 46 -26.55 -1.77 1.50
CA LEU A 46 -25.99 -2.46 2.66
C LEU A 46 -24.50 -2.77 2.40
N PRO A 47 -23.58 -2.30 3.26
CA PRO A 47 -22.15 -2.54 3.08
C PRO A 47 -21.83 -4.05 3.07
N ALA A 48 -20.84 -4.43 2.26
CA ALA A 48 -20.36 -5.82 2.21
C ALA A 48 -19.91 -6.31 3.60
N VAL A 49 -19.27 -5.44 4.38
CA VAL A 49 -18.82 -5.73 5.75
C VAL A 49 -19.98 -6.03 6.72
N GLU A 50 -21.13 -5.35 6.56
CA GLU A 50 -22.34 -5.57 7.36
C GLU A 50 -23.05 -6.86 6.95
N ILE A 51 -23.07 -7.19 5.65
CA ILE A 51 -23.59 -8.48 5.17
C ILE A 51 -22.86 -9.63 5.87
N LEU A 52 -21.53 -9.57 5.94
CA LEU A 52 -20.73 -10.60 6.61
C LEU A 52 -21.03 -10.65 8.11
N GLN A 53 -21.22 -9.50 8.76
CA GLN A 53 -21.59 -9.43 10.19
C GLN A 53 -22.90 -10.18 10.46
N HIS A 54 -23.93 -9.93 9.65
CA HIS A 54 -25.24 -10.55 9.81
C HIS A 54 -25.24 -12.05 9.49
N LEU A 55 -24.53 -12.47 8.44
CA LEU A 55 -24.38 -13.90 8.12
C LEU A 55 -23.66 -14.64 9.24
N ALA A 56 -22.56 -14.06 9.76
CA ALA A 56 -21.80 -14.64 10.85
C ALA A 56 -22.62 -14.73 12.15
N ALA A 57 -23.33 -13.64 12.53
CA ALA A 57 -24.17 -13.62 13.72
C ALA A 57 -25.32 -14.63 13.63
N SER A 58 -25.99 -14.69 12.47
CA SER A 58 -27.08 -15.65 12.23
C SER A 58 -26.58 -17.10 12.25
N LEU A 59 -25.40 -17.36 11.70
CA LEU A 59 -24.77 -18.67 11.76
C LEU A 59 -24.45 -19.07 13.20
N GLN A 60 -23.85 -18.20 14.00
CA GLN A 60 -23.56 -18.52 15.41
C GLN A 60 -24.83 -18.69 16.24
N ALA A 61 -25.90 -17.94 15.98
CA ALA A 61 -27.18 -18.16 16.64
C ALA A 61 -27.75 -19.56 16.34
N PHE A 62 -27.52 -20.08 15.13
CA PHE A 62 -27.97 -21.42 14.73
C PHE A 62 -27.01 -22.55 15.13
N ARG A 63 -25.69 -22.30 15.08
CA ARG A 63 -24.61 -23.22 15.43
C ARG A 63 -23.50 -22.47 16.20
N PRO A 64 -23.64 -22.32 17.54
CA PRO A 64 -22.76 -21.49 18.36
C PRO A 64 -21.26 -21.80 18.24
N GLU A 65 -20.92 -23.08 18.07
CA GLU A 65 -19.54 -23.55 17.98
C GLU A 65 -18.88 -23.26 16.62
N THR A 66 -19.61 -22.66 15.67
CA THR A 66 -19.05 -22.41 14.33
C THR A 66 -18.07 -21.26 14.36
N PRO A 67 -16.80 -21.47 13.98
CA PRO A 67 -15.84 -20.38 13.87
C PRO A 67 -16.17 -19.51 12.65
N VAL A 68 -16.54 -18.27 12.91
CA VAL A 68 -16.95 -17.30 11.87
C VAL A 68 -15.87 -16.30 11.49
N ARG A 69 -14.73 -16.32 12.19
CA ARG A 69 -13.62 -15.39 11.98
C ARG A 69 -12.70 -15.76 10.80
N SER A 70 -12.92 -16.93 10.20
CA SER A 70 -12.24 -17.35 8.98
C SER A 70 -13.25 -17.59 7.88
N MET A 71 -13.12 -16.81 6.81
CA MET A 71 -14.02 -16.80 5.68
C MET A 71 -13.25 -17.06 4.39
N ARG A 72 -13.88 -17.75 3.44
CA ARG A 72 -13.30 -18.00 2.11
C ARG A 72 -14.32 -17.76 1.00
N ARG A 73 -13.81 -17.47 -0.19
CA ARG A 73 -14.55 -17.39 -1.46
C ARG A 73 -15.82 -16.54 -1.36
N ALA A 74 -15.70 -15.37 -0.74
CA ALA A 74 -16.83 -14.47 -0.67
C ALA A 74 -17.10 -13.85 -2.05
N SER A 75 -18.37 -13.77 -2.43
CA SER A 75 -18.85 -13.01 -3.59
C SER A 75 -19.97 -12.06 -3.16
N PHE A 76 -20.00 -10.88 -3.77
CA PHE A 76 -21.04 -9.87 -3.63
C PHE A 76 -21.62 -9.59 -5.01
N ASP A 77 -22.47 -10.49 -5.48
CA ASP A 77 -22.92 -10.53 -6.87
C ASP A 77 -23.92 -9.42 -7.21
N ARG A 78 -24.68 -8.96 -6.20
CA ARG A 78 -25.72 -7.94 -6.36
C ARG A 78 -25.86 -7.08 -5.12
N PHE A 79 -25.94 -5.76 -5.32
CA PHE A 79 -26.28 -4.84 -4.24
C PHE A 79 -27.61 -5.20 -3.58
N LEU A 80 -27.59 -5.17 -2.25
CA LEU A 80 -28.80 -5.14 -1.44
C LEU A 80 -29.09 -3.67 -1.13
N GLU A 81 -30.00 -3.10 -1.90
CA GLU A 81 -30.45 -1.72 -1.73
C GLU A 81 -31.30 -1.59 -0.47
N ILE A 82 -31.08 -0.52 0.28
CA ILE A 82 -31.86 -0.17 1.46
C ILE A 82 -32.89 0.87 1.02
N ASP A 83 -34.17 0.55 1.17
CA ASP A 83 -35.23 1.56 1.02
C ASP A 83 -35.01 2.66 2.06
N GLY A 84 -34.98 3.93 1.63
CA GLY A 84 -34.73 5.09 2.49
C GLY A 84 -35.70 5.22 3.67
N HIS A 85 -36.88 4.59 3.57
CA HIS A 85 -37.90 4.57 4.62
C HIS A 85 -37.97 3.26 5.42
N ALA A 86 -37.23 2.22 5.02
CA ALA A 86 -37.23 0.96 5.74
C ALA A 86 -36.46 1.07 7.07
N ASP A 87 -37.08 0.57 8.14
CA ASP A 87 -36.43 0.38 9.44
C ASP A 87 -35.81 -1.03 9.57
N VAL A 88 -36.22 -1.96 8.71
CA VAL A 88 -35.80 -3.36 8.68
C VAL A 88 -35.74 -3.86 7.24
N ILE A 89 -34.74 -4.68 6.93
CA ILE A 89 -34.67 -5.46 5.70
C ILE A 89 -34.99 -6.91 6.04
N ASP A 90 -36.06 -7.43 5.46
CA ASP A 90 -36.40 -8.85 5.53
C ASP A 90 -35.64 -9.62 4.45
N ALA A 91 -34.81 -10.55 4.91
CA ALA A 91 -33.97 -11.39 4.07
C ALA A 91 -34.01 -12.84 4.56
N TRP A 92 -33.30 -13.71 3.83
CA TRP A 92 -33.09 -15.10 4.20
C TRP A 92 -31.61 -15.40 4.23
N HIS A 93 -31.21 -16.16 5.25
CA HIS A 93 -29.90 -16.76 5.34
C HIS A 93 -30.01 -18.24 4.97
N GLU A 94 -29.44 -18.63 3.84
CA GLU A 94 -29.34 -20.04 3.43
C GLU A 94 -27.98 -20.60 3.81
N LEU A 95 -28.00 -21.73 4.51
CA LEU A 95 -26.85 -22.48 4.98
C LEU A 95 -26.78 -23.81 4.26
N GLU A 96 -25.65 -24.09 3.61
CA GLU A 96 -25.36 -25.37 2.97
C GLU A 96 -24.17 -26.05 3.65
N SER A 97 -24.43 -27.21 4.24
CA SER A 97 -23.39 -28.11 4.72
C SER A 97 -22.91 -28.98 3.57
N HIS A 98 -21.59 -29.14 3.43
CA HIS A 98 -20.98 -30.05 2.49
C HIS A 98 -20.30 -31.23 3.18
N ALA A 99 -20.14 -32.35 2.47
CA ALA A 99 -19.51 -33.57 2.98
C ALA A 99 -18.07 -33.37 3.51
N ASN A 100 -17.35 -32.39 2.98
CA ASN A 100 -15.99 -32.03 3.40
C ASN A 100 -15.93 -31.09 4.62
N GLY A 101 -17.06 -30.86 5.30
CA GLY A 101 -17.16 -29.96 6.45
C GLY A 101 -17.22 -28.47 6.10
N ARG A 102 -17.21 -28.11 4.81
CA ARG A 102 -17.44 -26.72 4.39
C ARG A 102 -18.87 -26.30 4.70
N LEU A 103 -19.02 -25.07 5.18
CA LEU A 103 -20.30 -24.43 5.38
C LEU A 103 -20.42 -23.17 4.52
N THR A 104 -21.28 -23.23 3.52
CA THR A 104 -21.55 -22.09 2.62
C THR A 104 -22.79 -21.35 3.12
N SER A 105 -22.64 -20.03 3.27
CA SER A 105 -23.68 -19.11 3.77
C SER A 105 -24.04 -18.10 2.69
N SER A 106 -25.33 -17.94 2.42
CA SER A 106 -25.84 -17.05 1.38
C SER A 106 -26.90 -16.09 1.90
N LEU A 107 -26.81 -14.82 1.53
CA LEU A 107 -27.84 -13.80 1.78
C LEU A 107 -28.78 -13.70 0.57
N LEU A 108 -30.07 -13.90 0.79
CA LEU A 108 -31.09 -14.01 -0.26
C LEU A 108 -32.32 -13.14 0.03
N ASN A 109 -32.91 -12.56 -1.01
CA ASN A 109 -34.27 -11.99 -0.95
C ASN A 109 -35.23 -12.76 -1.87
N ILE A 110 -36.50 -12.87 -1.47
CA ILE A 110 -37.56 -13.48 -2.29
C ILE A 110 -38.43 -12.36 -2.85
N ILE A 111 -38.35 -12.14 -4.15
CA ILE A 111 -39.17 -11.15 -4.85
C ILE A 111 -40.38 -11.86 -5.46
N THR A 112 -41.57 -11.35 -5.19
CA THR A 112 -42.81 -11.83 -5.81
C THR A 112 -43.22 -10.82 -6.87
N SER A 113 -43.10 -11.16 -8.16
CA SER A 113 -43.61 -10.32 -9.24
C SER A 113 -45.07 -10.67 -9.52
N GLN A 114 -45.98 -9.70 -9.37
CA GLN A 114 -47.32 -9.81 -9.92
C GLN A 114 -47.26 -9.52 -11.43
N GLY A 115 -47.91 -10.37 -12.24
CA GLY A 115 -47.98 -10.16 -13.69
C GLY A 115 -48.71 -8.84 -13.99
N THR A 116 -48.17 -8.04 -14.89
CA THR A 116 -48.71 -6.71 -15.25
C THR A 116 -49.92 -6.74 -16.18
N ASP A 117 -50.48 -7.91 -16.48
CA ASP A 117 -51.68 -8.03 -17.31
C ASP A 117 -52.93 -8.06 -16.43
N ALA A 118 -53.64 -6.93 -16.40
CA ALA A 118 -54.92 -6.75 -15.70
C ALA A 118 -56.07 -7.66 -16.20
N ASN A 119 -55.83 -8.46 -17.25
CA ASN A 119 -56.82 -9.32 -17.90
C ASN A 119 -56.55 -10.84 -17.73
N LEU A 120 -55.57 -11.24 -16.90
CA LEU A 120 -55.32 -12.66 -16.59
C LEU A 120 -55.57 -12.95 -15.11
N SER A 121 -56.20 -14.09 -14.84
CA SER A 121 -56.62 -14.56 -13.51
C SER A 121 -55.50 -14.49 -12.46
N PRO A 122 -55.80 -14.33 -11.15
CA PRO A 122 -54.82 -14.12 -10.06
C PRO A 122 -53.86 -15.29 -9.77
N CYS A 123 -53.78 -16.30 -10.64
CA CYS A 123 -53.10 -17.55 -10.37
C CYS A 123 -51.65 -17.50 -10.89
N ALA A 124 -50.72 -17.71 -9.95
CA ALA A 124 -49.26 -17.87 -10.10
C ALA A 124 -48.42 -16.59 -10.08
N ALA A 125 -48.37 -15.93 -8.93
CA ALA A 125 -47.27 -15.02 -8.62
C ALA A 125 -45.94 -15.79 -8.64
N ILE A 126 -45.03 -15.45 -9.56
CA ILE A 126 -43.72 -16.11 -9.68
C ILE A 126 -42.81 -15.57 -8.56
N LYS A 127 -42.38 -16.45 -7.66
CA LYS A 127 -41.37 -16.15 -6.65
C LYS A 127 -39.98 -16.34 -7.25
N ARG A 128 -39.16 -15.29 -7.28
CA ARG A 128 -37.76 -15.35 -7.70
C ARG A 128 -36.85 -15.09 -6.50
N THR A 129 -35.88 -15.98 -6.29
CA THR A 129 -34.82 -15.80 -5.30
C THR A 129 -33.69 -14.98 -5.91
N LYS A 130 -33.25 -13.93 -5.21
CA LYS A 130 -32.10 -13.10 -5.58
C LYS A 130 -31.00 -13.33 -4.55
N VAL A 131 -29.87 -13.88 -5.00
CA VAL A 131 -28.64 -14.01 -4.19
C VAL A 131 -27.90 -12.67 -4.21
N HIS A 132 -27.53 -12.18 -3.03
CA HIS A 132 -26.78 -10.94 -2.87
C HIS A 132 -25.32 -11.18 -2.52
N ALA A 133 -25.09 -12.12 -1.60
CA ALA A 133 -23.76 -12.51 -1.18
C ALA A 133 -23.68 -14.00 -0.88
N VAL A 134 -22.49 -14.57 -1.08
CA VAL A 134 -22.14 -15.94 -0.72
C VAL A 134 -20.78 -15.89 -0.01
N VAL A 135 -20.60 -16.69 1.04
CA VAL A 135 -19.32 -16.83 1.74
C VAL A 135 -19.22 -18.21 2.37
N ASP A 136 -18.02 -18.78 2.41
CA ASP A 136 -17.76 -19.99 3.19
C ASP A 136 -17.17 -19.63 4.54
N PHE A 137 -17.70 -20.22 5.61
CA PHE A 137 -17.08 -20.20 6.94
C PHE A 137 -16.29 -21.50 7.16
N THR A 138 -15.06 -21.38 7.66
CA THR A 138 -14.13 -22.51 7.79
C THR A 138 -13.50 -22.60 9.17
N VAL A 139 -13.20 -23.84 9.62
CA VAL A 139 -12.71 -24.12 10.99
C VAL A 139 -11.31 -23.59 11.28
N SER A 140 -10.47 -23.52 10.25
CA SER A 140 -9.13 -22.96 10.37
C SER A 140 -8.80 -22.22 9.08
N GLY A 141 -8.49 -20.93 9.23
CA GLY A 141 -7.88 -20.18 8.16
C GLY A 141 -6.41 -20.55 8.12
N GLU A 142 -5.96 -21.30 7.10
CA GLU A 142 -4.55 -21.27 6.74
C GLU A 142 -4.14 -19.80 6.60
N SER A 143 -3.40 -19.28 7.58
CA SER A 143 -2.80 -17.96 7.46
C SER A 143 -1.74 -18.05 6.38
N GLY A 144 -1.70 -17.04 5.52
CA GLY A 144 -0.57 -16.89 4.62
C GLY A 144 0.72 -16.69 5.42
N PRO A 145 1.89 -16.74 4.77
CA PRO A 145 3.09 -16.22 5.39
C PRO A 145 2.83 -14.77 5.84
N PRO A 146 3.27 -14.39 7.05
CA PRO A 146 3.08 -13.03 7.55
C PRO A 146 3.80 -12.05 6.63
N LEU A 147 3.19 -10.88 6.41
CA LEU A 147 3.89 -9.80 5.70
C LEU A 147 5.09 -9.35 6.52
N PRO A 148 6.30 -9.30 5.95
CA PRO A 148 7.43 -8.71 6.63
C PRO A 148 7.15 -7.26 7.02
N MET A 149 7.58 -6.88 8.22
CA MET A 149 7.15 -5.63 8.85
C MET A 149 7.62 -4.38 8.09
N ASP A 150 8.71 -4.45 7.34
CA ASP A 150 9.16 -3.37 6.46
C ASP A 150 8.24 -3.14 5.26
N LEU A 151 7.61 -4.21 4.74
CA LEU A 151 6.60 -4.12 3.68
C LEU A 151 5.23 -3.67 4.24
N ALA A 152 4.91 -4.04 5.48
CA ALA A 152 3.70 -3.59 6.16
C ALA A 152 3.78 -2.09 6.51
N ALA A 153 4.96 -1.62 6.92
CA ALA A 153 5.10 -0.31 7.54
C ALA A 153 5.46 0.84 6.58
N ALA A 154 5.84 0.56 5.34
CA ALA A 154 6.22 1.58 4.37
C ALA A 154 6.07 1.09 2.91
N LEU A 155 5.75 2.03 2.01
CA LEU A 155 5.80 1.79 0.57
C LEU A 155 7.15 2.22 0.01
N ASP A 156 7.71 1.40 -0.88
CA ASP A 156 8.87 1.78 -1.69
C ASP A 156 8.43 2.60 -2.90
N GLY A 157 9.00 3.78 -3.06
CA GLY A 157 8.75 4.73 -4.14
C GLY A 157 8.19 6.07 -3.65
N MET A 158 8.09 7.03 -4.56
CA MET A 158 7.45 8.32 -4.29
C MET A 158 5.97 8.10 -4.04
N VAL A 159 5.42 8.73 -3.00
CA VAL A 159 4.00 8.58 -2.67
C VAL A 159 3.22 9.82 -3.08
N PHE A 160 2.01 9.58 -3.57
CA PHE A 160 0.99 10.59 -3.78
C PHE A 160 0.07 10.62 -2.57
N GLY A 161 0.04 11.75 -1.87
CA GLY A 161 -0.81 11.97 -0.70
C GLY A 161 -2.20 12.45 -1.10
N ILE A 162 -3.24 11.73 -0.68
CA ILE A 162 -4.65 12.15 -0.79
C ILE A 162 -5.18 12.49 0.59
N PRO A 163 -5.47 13.77 0.90
CA PRO A 163 -6.15 14.13 2.13
C PRO A 163 -7.50 13.40 2.24
N ALA A 164 -7.84 12.89 3.43
CA ALA A 164 -9.09 12.16 3.67
C ALA A 164 -10.33 12.96 3.23
N GLN A 165 -10.31 14.29 3.43
CA GLN A 165 -11.39 15.16 2.95
C GLN A 165 -11.53 15.13 1.42
N ALA A 166 -10.43 15.08 0.66
CA ALA A 166 -10.47 15.00 -0.79
C ALA A 166 -10.94 13.62 -1.28
N LEU A 167 -10.54 12.54 -0.58
CA LEU A 167 -11.06 11.19 -0.82
C LEU A 167 -12.60 11.18 -0.74
N TYR A 168 -13.15 11.65 0.38
CA TYR A 168 -14.59 11.59 0.63
C TYR A 168 -15.40 12.67 -0.09
N ARG A 169 -14.76 13.72 -0.58
CA ARG A 169 -15.45 14.70 -1.44
C ARG A 169 -15.59 14.18 -2.87
N ASP A 170 -14.53 13.60 -3.43
CA ASP A 170 -14.43 13.41 -4.87
C ASP A 170 -14.34 11.94 -5.33
N LEU A 171 -13.77 11.04 -4.51
CA LEU A 171 -13.42 9.68 -4.96
C LEU A 171 -14.38 8.61 -4.42
N VAL A 172 -14.77 8.73 -3.16
CA VAL A 172 -15.70 7.82 -2.48
C VAL A 172 -16.66 8.67 -1.64
N PRO A 173 -17.69 9.31 -2.25
CA PRO A 173 -18.54 10.29 -1.60
C PRO A 173 -19.59 9.67 -0.69
N PHE A 174 -19.15 8.82 0.25
CA PHE A 174 -20.01 8.24 1.27
C PHE A 174 -20.29 9.28 2.38
N GLY A 175 -21.41 9.11 3.06
CA GLY A 175 -21.83 9.96 4.17
C GLY A 175 -20.94 9.80 5.41
N PRO A 176 -21.07 10.70 6.39
CA PRO A 176 -20.14 10.85 7.51
C PRO A 176 -19.80 9.57 8.28
N ALA A 177 -20.76 8.65 8.48
CA ALA A 177 -20.50 7.43 9.23
C ALA A 177 -19.53 6.45 8.55
N PHE A 178 -19.34 6.57 7.24
CA PHE A 178 -18.40 5.76 6.46
C PHE A 178 -17.12 6.55 6.07
N GLN A 179 -16.94 7.76 6.63
CA GLN A 179 -15.74 8.56 6.45
C GLN A 179 -14.63 8.21 7.46
N ASN A 180 -14.21 6.95 7.44
CA ASN A 180 -13.34 6.35 8.45
C ASN A 180 -11.84 6.40 8.16
N VAL A 181 -11.42 6.78 6.96
CA VAL A 181 -10.00 7.05 6.68
C VAL A 181 -9.62 8.38 7.31
N THR A 182 -8.53 8.43 8.08
CA THR A 182 -8.06 9.65 8.75
C THR A 182 -6.83 10.24 8.06
N ASP A 183 -6.67 11.57 8.20
CA ASP A 183 -5.53 12.35 7.72
C ASP A 183 -5.27 12.25 6.21
N THR A 184 -4.35 11.41 5.78
CA THR A 184 -3.87 11.30 4.40
C THR A 184 -3.66 9.85 4.04
N ILE A 185 -4.14 9.46 2.85
CA ILE A 185 -3.79 8.20 2.20
C ILE A 185 -2.52 8.43 1.40
N PHE A 186 -1.55 7.54 1.54
CA PHE A 186 -0.35 7.53 0.71
C PHE A 186 -0.47 6.43 -0.34
N LEU A 187 -0.39 6.80 -1.62
CA LEU A 187 -0.50 5.89 -2.75
C LEU A 187 0.78 5.87 -3.57
N ASN A 188 1.22 4.69 -4.00
CA ASN A 188 2.14 4.56 -5.13
C ASN A 188 1.82 3.29 -5.94
N GLU A 189 2.60 3.00 -6.98
CA GLU A 189 2.38 1.81 -7.83
C GLU A 189 2.43 0.48 -7.06
N ASN A 190 3.09 0.45 -5.89
CA ASN A 190 3.24 -0.74 -5.05
C ASN A 190 2.13 -0.87 -4.00
N GLY A 191 1.24 0.12 -3.87
CA GLY A 191 0.05 0.01 -3.02
C GLY A 191 -0.39 1.28 -2.32
N ALA A 192 -1.09 1.10 -1.20
CA ALA A 192 -1.60 2.19 -0.38
C ALA A 192 -1.36 1.95 1.12
N LEU A 193 -1.11 3.04 1.84
CA LEU A 193 -1.08 3.08 3.30
C LEU A 193 -2.05 4.15 3.80
N CYS A 194 -2.82 3.83 4.83
CA CYS A 194 -3.70 4.80 5.48
C CYS A 194 -3.99 4.42 6.93
N ASN A 195 -4.42 5.41 7.71
CA ASN A 195 -5.01 5.17 9.01
C ASN A 195 -6.52 5.07 8.87
N VAL A 196 -7.13 4.12 9.55
CA VAL A 196 -8.57 3.86 9.53
C VAL A 196 -9.13 3.81 10.95
N LEU A 197 -10.18 4.57 11.19
CA LEU A 197 -10.86 4.67 12.48
C LEU A 197 -11.99 3.63 12.55
N ALA A 198 -12.04 2.87 13.64
CA ALA A 198 -13.25 2.15 13.99
C ALA A 198 -14.26 3.14 14.59
N ALA A 199 -15.17 3.72 13.81
CA ALA A 199 -16.09 4.72 14.34
C ALA A 199 -17.02 4.18 15.44
N LYS A 200 -17.41 5.06 16.38
CA LYS A 200 -18.29 4.74 17.52
C LYS A 200 -19.80 4.74 17.19
N HIS A 201 -20.14 4.56 15.91
CA HIS A 201 -21.54 4.41 15.51
C HIS A 201 -22.13 3.11 16.08
N PRO A 202 -23.46 3.00 16.22
CA PRO A 202 -24.12 1.82 16.80
C PRO A 202 -24.16 0.63 15.83
N ALA A 203 -23.01 0.31 15.21
CA ALA A 203 -22.79 -0.89 14.43
C ALA A 203 -22.57 -2.10 15.35
N SER A 204 -22.97 -3.29 14.90
CA SER A 204 -22.68 -4.50 15.67
C SER A 204 -21.19 -4.80 15.62
N VAL A 205 -20.57 -4.99 16.79
CA VAL A 205 -19.17 -5.41 16.89
C VAL A 205 -19.04 -6.93 16.95
N GLU A 206 -20.08 -7.66 17.36
CA GLU A 206 -20.04 -9.12 17.41
C GLU A 206 -20.71 -9.72 16.17
N PRO A 207 -20.11 -10.75 15.55
CA PRO A 207 -18.94 -11.50 16.03
C PRO A 207 -17.56 -11.12 15.44
N LEU A 208 -17.51 -10.15 14.52
CA LEU A 208 -16.32 -9.93 13.66
C LEU A 208 -15.45 -8.72 14.03
N GLY A 209 -15.83 -7.92 15.02
CA GLY A 209 -15.29 -6.59 15.29
C GLY A 209 -16.04 -5.47 14.55
N SER A 210 -15.54 -4.25 14.69
CA SER A 210 -16.09 -3.08 14.00
C SER A 210 -15.96 -3.20 12.48
N PRO A 211 -17.02 -2.90 11.69
CA PRO A 211 -16.99 -2.99 10.24
C PRO A 211 -16.19 -1.87 9.55
N PHE A 212 -16.05 -0.73 10.23
CA PHE A 212 -15.52 0.51 9.65
C PHE A 212 -14.06 0.48 9.18
N PRO A 213 -13.10 -0.17 9.90
CA PRO A 213 -11.71 -0.23 9.44
C PRO A 213 -11.53 -0.94 8.09
N LEU A 214 -12.20 -2.08 7.89
CA LEU A 214 -12.15 -2.80 6.62
C LEU A 214 -12.76 -1.98 5.49
N ASP A 215 -13.91 -1.36 5.74
CA ASP A 215 -14.56 -0.51 4.75
C ASP A 215 -13.67 0.69 4.33
N GLY A 216 -13.06 1.36 5.31
CA GLY A 216 -12.06 2.40 5.06
C GLY A 216 -10.86 1.92 4.23
N ALA A 217 -10.36 0.70 4.48
CA ALA A 217 -9.28 0.12 3.69
C ALA A 217 -9.72 -0.19 2.25
N LEU A 218 -10.97 -0.59 2.03
CA LEU A 218 -11.55 -0.78 0.69
C LEU A 218 -11.68 0.57 -0.06
N HIS A 219 -11.92 1.68 0.64
CA HIS A 219 -11.89 3.01 0.03
C HIS A 219 -10.50 3.39 -0.48
N ALA A 220 -9.44 3.06 0.27
CA ALA A 220 -8.06 3.27 -0.17
C ALA A 220 -7.74 2.41 -1.41
N ALA A 221 -8.22 1.16 -1.46
CA ALA A 221 -8.10 0.32 -2.66
C ALA A 221 -8.85 0.91 -3.88
N CYS A 222 -10.03 1.51 -3.67
CA CYS A 222 -10.76 2.24 -4.70
C CYS A 222 -9.96 3.45 -5.21
N ALA A 223 -9.43 4.29 -4.30
CA ALA A 223 -8.60 5.44 -4.66
C ALA A 223 -7.35 5.03 -5.45
N TRP A 224 -6.73 3.90 -5.09
CA TRP A 224 -5.62 3.33 -5.85
C TRP A 224 -6.02 2.95 -7.28
N GLY A 225 -7.15 2.24 -7.44
CA GLY A 225 -7.70 1.88 -8.76
C GLY A 225 -8.05 3.09 -9.63
N GLN A 226 -8.57 4.15 -9.02
CA GLN A 226 -8.84 5.43 -9.67
C GLN A 226 -7.57 6.09 -10.18
N ARG A 227 -6.51 6.14 -9.36
CA ARG A 227 -5.22 6.78 -9.73
C ARG A 227 -4.48 6.05 -10.84
N PHE A 228 -4.30 4.73 -10.71
CA PHE A 228 -3.37 3.97 -11.57
C PHE A 228 -4.06 3.22 -12.71
N HIS A 229 -5.37 2.98 -12.62
CA HIS A 229 -6.15 2.27 -13.64
C HIS A 229 -7.34 3.05 -14.18
N HIS A 230 -7.50 4.30 -13.73
CA HIS A 230 -8.52 5.23 -14.23
C HIS A 230 -9.94 4.66 -14.13
N ARG A 231 -10.22 3.92 -13.06
CA ARG A 231 -11.51 3.23 -12.86
C ARG A 231 -12.03 3.44 -11.45
N VAL A 232 -13.33 3.72 -11.33
CA VAL A 232 -14.04 3.66 -10.06
C VAL A 232 -14.49 2.23 -9.83
N THR A 233 -13.92 1.56 -8.82
CA THR A 233 -14.15 0.14 -8.58
C THR A 233 -14.66 -0.14 -7.18
N PHE A 234 -15.48 -1.18 -7.05
CA PHE A 234 -16.12 -1.59 -5.81
C PHE A 234 -15.80 -3.05 -5.49
N PRO A 235 -15.79 -3.45 -4.21
CA PRO A 235 -15.56 -4.82 -3.81
C PRO A 235 -16.69 -5.72 -4.32
N VAL A 236 -16.33 -6.80 -5.00
CA VAL A 236 -17.27 -7.83 -5.47
C VAL A 236 -16.97 -9.22 -4.91
N GLY A 237 -15.93 -9.35 -4.08
CA GLY A 237 -15.58 -10.60 -3.42
C GLY A 237 -14.16 -10.61 -2.88
N PHE A 238 -13.78 -11.72 -2.24
CA PHE A 238 -12.42 -11.99 -1.80
C PHE A 238 -12.15 -13.50 -1.71
N GLU A 239 -10.89 -13.90 -1.75
CA GLU A 239 -10.49 -15.30 -1.66
C GLU A 239 -10.48 -15.79 -0.21
N ALA A 240 -9.93 -14.99 0.72
CA ALA A 240 -9.92 -15.31 2.15
C ALA A 240 -10.00 -14.05 3.01
N ARG A 241 -10.62 -14.16 4.19
CA ARG A 241 -10.61 -13.14 5.25
C ARG A 241 -10.39 -13.84 6.58
N ASN A 242 -9.41 -13.38 7.35
CA ASN A 242 -9.07 -13.89 8.68
C ASN A 242 -9.04 -12.74 9.68
N ILE A 243 -9.83 -12.86 10.74
CA ILE A 243 -9.85 -11.91 11.86
C ILE A 243 -9.07 -12.53 13.02
N HIS A 244 -7.87 -11.99 13.25
CA HIS A 244 -6.98 -12.41 14.34
C HIS A 244 -7.37 -11.74 15.64
N GLN A 245 -7.69 -10.45 15.57
CA GLN A 245 -8.17 -9.64 16.68
C GLN A 245 -9.29 -8.75 16.16
N SER A 246 -10.46 -8.81 16.81
CA SER A 246 -11.60 -7.96 16.47
C SER A 246 -11.23 -6.50 16.68
N THR A 247 -11.51 -5.66 15.67
CA THR A 247 -11.36 -4.22 15.81
C THR A 247 -12.40 -3.65 16.76
N VAL A 248 -12.03 -2.63 17.52
CA VAL A 248 -12.78 -2.07 18.64
C VAL A 248 -13.20 -0.63 18.32
N PRO A 249 -14.49 -0.27 18.51
CA PRO A 249 -14.95 1.10 18.30
C PRO A 249 -14.19 2.15 19.10
N GLY A 250 -13.77 3.21 18.43
CA GLY A 250 -12.98 4.31 18.96
C GLY A 250 -11.48 4.18 18.72
N GLU A 251 -10.99 3.02 18.31
CA GLU A 251 -9.57 2.79 18.06
C GLU A 251 -9.16 3.13 16.63
N LEU A 252 -7.88 3.48 16.48
CA LEU A 252 -7.25 3.77 15.20
C LEU A 252 -6.37 2.58 14.78
N TYR A 253 -6.50 2.19 13.52
CA TYR A 253 -5.75 1.12 12.91
C TYR A 253 -4.96 1.63 11.71
N HIS A 254 -3.96 0.87 11.29
CA HIS A 254 -3.19 1.12 10.09
C HIS A 254 -3.53 0.05 9.04
N ALA A 255 -3.91 0.47 7.84
CA ALA A 255 -4.22 -0.43 6.75
C ALA A 255 -3.14 -0.36 5.66
N THR A 256 -2.68 -1.54 5.24
CA THR A 256 -1.77 -1.75 4.11
C THR A 256 -2.53 -2.46 3.00
N ILE A 257 -2.55 -1.85 1.81
CA ILE A 257 -3.23 -2.38 0.62
C ILE A 257 -2.17 -2.69 -0.43
N LEU A 258 -2.07 -3.94 -0.84
CA LEU A 258 -1.07 -4.45 -1.79
C LEU A 258 -1.76 -4.93 -3.07
N PRO A 259 -1.51 -4.31 -4.23
CA PRO A 259 -2.03 -4.78 -5.51
C PRO A 259 -1.37 -6.12 -5.89
N LEU A 260 -2.20 -7.11 -6.22
CA LEU A 260 -1.76 -8.43 -6.69
C LEU A 260 -1.82 -8.58 -8.21
N SER A 261 -2.87 -8.03 -8.81
CA SER A 261 -3.10 -8.13 -10.26
C SER A 261 -4.01 -7.01 -10.73
N THR A 262 -3.73 -6.54 -11.94
CA THR A 262 -4.45 -5.45 -12.60
C THR A 262 -4.99 -5.87 -13.97
N ALA A 263 -5.09 -7.19 -14.19
CA ALA A 263 -5.43 -7.78 -15.47
C ALA A 263 -6.91 -7.53 -15.86
N GLY A 264 -7.12 -7.10 -17.10
CA GLY A 264 -8.45 -6.96 -17.68
C GLY A 264 -9.29 -5.88 -16.99
N ASN A 265 -10.50 -6.23 -16.55
CA ASN A 265 -11.46 -5.35 -15.88
C ASN A 265 -11.54 -5.57 -14.35
N VAL A 266 -10.59 -6.32 -13.79
CA VAL A 266 -10.57 -6.70 -12.38
C VAL A 266 -9.27 -6.24 -11.75
N LEU A 267 -9.38 -5.59 -10.60
CA LEU A 267 -8.24 -5.31 -9.73
C LEU A 267 -8.28 -6.27 -8.55
N ARG A 268 -7.12 -6.82 -8.18
CA ARG A 268 -6.97 -7.72 -7.03
C ARG A 268 -6.02 -7.15 -6.00
N PHE A 269 -6.37 -7.26 -4.74
CA PHE A 269 -5.58 -6.74 -3.62
C PHE A 269 -5.49 -7.72 -2.46
N ASP A 270 -4.39 -7.64 -1.72
CA ASP A 270 -4.33 -8.07 -0.33
C ASP A 270 -4.44 -6.84 0.57
N ILE A 271 -5.20 -6.95 1.65
CA ILE A 271 -5.41 -5.91 2.65
C ILE A 271 -5.03 -6.47 4.02
N ARG A 272 -4.24 -5.72 4.78
CA ARG A 272 -3.88 -6.04 6.16
C ARG A 272 -4.15 -4.85 7.06
N ILE A 273 -4.75 -5.09 8.21
CA ILE A 273 -5.11 -4.08 9.21
C ILE A 273 -4.36 -4.39 10.50
N TYR A 274 -3.61 -3.41 10.98
CA TYR A 274 -2.76 -3.50 12.16
C TYR A 274 -3.23 -2.53 13.25
N ASN A 275 -3.09 -2.92 14.51
CA ASN A 275 -3.26 -1.99 15.63
C ASN A 275 -2.07 -1.00 15.71
N GLY A 276 -2.13 -0.05 16.66
CA GLY A 276 -1.06 0.93 16.87
C GLY A 276 0.30 0.33 17.25
N GLU A 277 0.32 -0.90 17.77
CA GLU A 277 1.52 -1.64 18.15
C GLU A 277 2.10 -2.47 16.97
N GLY A 278 1.37 -2.58 15.87
CA GLY A 278 1.75 -3.34 14.67
C GLY A 278 1.35 -4.82 14.71
N ASP A 279 0.46 -5.22 15.61
CA ASP A 279 -0.11 -6.55 15.58
C ASP A 279 -1.23 -6.62 14.54
N LEU A 280 -1.25 -7.72 13.80
CA LEU A 280 -2.25 -7.97 12.77
C LEU A 280 -3.61 -8.21 13.42
N CYS A 281 -4.57 -7.34 13.15
CA CYS A 281 -5.96 -7.50 13.54
C CYS A 281 -6.72 -8.30 12.50
N GLU A 282 -6.54 -7.96 11.22
CA GLU A 282 -7.29 -8.55 10.12
C GLU A 282 -6.45 -8.68 8.86
N GLU A 283 -6.58 -9.81 8.16
CA GLU A 283 -6.01 -10.04 6.83
C GLU A 283 -7.11 -10.45 5.85
N ILE A 284 -7.14 -9.81 4.68
CA ILE A 284 -8.06 -10.11 3.59
C ILE A 284 -7.24 -10.30 2.32
N ARG A 285 -7.34 -11.49 1.73
CA ARG A 285 -6.57 -11.87 0.55
C ARG A 285 -7.43 -11.98 -0.70
N GLY A 286 -6.85 -11.58 -1.83
CA GLY A 286 -7.49 -11.68 -3.13
C GLY A 286 -8.79 -10.87 -3.23
N VAL A 287 -8.87 -9.72 -2.54
CA VAL A 287 -9.97 -8.77 -2.65
C VAL A 287 -10.14 -8.40 -4.12
N THR A 288 -11.31 -8.69 -4.66
CA THR A 288 -11.65 -8.47 -6.06
C THR A 288 -12.46 -7.18 -6.17
N MET A 289 -11.92 -6.20 -6.90
CA MET A 289 -12.57 -4.92 -7.18
C MET A 289 -12.95 -4.84 -8.66
N LYS A 290 -14.19 -4.41 -8.96
CA LYS A 290 -14.68 -4.25 -10.34
C LYS A 290 -15.42 -2.94 -10.52
N ASP A 291 -15.42 -2.44 -11.75
CA ASP A 291 -16.31 -1.35 -12.17
C ASP A 291 -17.72 -1.89 -12.39
N VAL A 292 -18.57 -1.71 -11.39
CA VAL A 292 -19.98 -2.11 -11.39
C VAL A 292 -20.88 -1.15 -12.18
N PHE A 293 -20.39 0.05 -12.49
CA PHE A 293 -21.12 1.08 -13.23
C PHE A 293 -20.75 1.13 -14.71
N ARG A 294 -19.84 0.26 -15.17
CA ARG A 294 -19.45 0.08 -16.58
C ARG A 294 -18.98 1.38 -17.23
N GLY A 295 -18.14 2.14 -16.54
CA GLY A 295 -17.52 3.37 -17.02
C GLY A 295 -18.41 4.61 -16.93
N ARG A 296 -19.63 4.51 -16.38
CA ARG A 296 -20.51 5.68 -16.20
C ARG A 296 -19.95 6.69 -15.19
N VAL A 297 -19.12 6.23 -14.26
CA VAL A 297 -18.40 7.10 -13.32
C VAL A 297 -16.93 7.06 -13.67
N GLN A 298 -16.35 8.24 -13.88
CA GLN A 298 -14.94 8.41 -14.18
C GLN A 298 -14.25 9.08 -12.98
N PRO A 299 -12.99 8.71 -12.69
CA PRO A 299 -12.22 9.42 -11.68
C PRO A 299 -11.97 10.87 -12.08
N PRO A 300 -11.83 11.80 -11.13
CA PRO A 300 -11.49 13.19 -11.43
C PRO A 300 -10.04 13.33 -11.91
N ASP A 301 -9.79 14.29 -12.82
CA ASP A 301 -8.47 14.48 -13.45
C ASP A 301 -7.31 14.68 -12.47
N TRP A 302 -7.58 15.21 -11.28
CA TRP A 302 -6.56 15.50 -10.28
C TRP A 302 -5.95 14.23 -9.67
N VAL A 303 -6.69 13.11 -9.66
CA VAL A 303 -6.22 11.85 -9.05
C VAL A 303 -5.41 11.00 -10.02
N LEU A 304 -5.63 11.18 -11.33
CA LEU A 304 -5.04 10.37 -12.38
C LEU A 304 -3.50 10.49 -12.38
N SER A 305 -2.82 9.36 -12.43
CA SER A 305 -1.36 9.35 -12.61
C SER A 305 -1.01 9.69 -14.06
N LYS A 306 -0.37 10.84 -14.28
CA LYS A 306 0.05 11.31 -15.61
C LYS A 306 1.56 11.13 -15.88
N GLU A 307 2.29 10.48 -14.98
CA GLU A 307 3.72 10.73 -14.79
C GLU A 307 4.67 9.76 -15.52
N THR A 308 5.83 10.32 -15.91
CA THR A 308 7.06 9.55 -16.18
C THR A 308 7.53 8.92 -14.87
N PRO A 309 8.02 7.67 -14.87
CA PRO A 309 8.46 7.01 -13.64
C PRO A 309 9.44 7.90 -12.85
N PRO A 310 9.18 8.18 -11.56
CA PRO A 310 10.08 9.00 -10.78
C PRO A 310 11.45 8.31 -10.67
N LEU A 311 12.49 9.14 -10.68
CA LEU A 311 13.88 8.71 -10.66
C LEU A 311 14.29 7.86 -11.87
N ALA A 312 13.66 8.05 -13.03
CA ALA A 312 13.94 7.27 -14.23
C ALA A 312 15.43 7.32 -14.63
N ASN A 313 16.09 8.47 -14.50
CA ASN A 313 17.49 8.62 -14.86
C ASN A 313 18.39 7.87 -13.87
N ILE A 314 18.22 8.06 -12.56
CA ILE A 314 18.95 7.31 -11.53
C ILE A 314 18.78 5.79 -11.71
N ARG A 315 17.55 5.33 -11.96
CA ARG A 315 17.23 3.90 -12.16
C ARG A 315 18.02 3.26 -13.30
N GLN A 316 18.37 4.02 -14.35
CA GLN A 316 19.14 3.52 -15.49
C GLN A 316 20.63 3.32 -15.16
N HIS A 317 21.11 3.90 -14.06
CA HIS A 317 22.54 3.96 -13.73
C HIS A 317 22.92 3.19 -12.46
N CYS A 318 22.01 2.39 -11.91
CA CYS A 318 22.26 1.49 -10.79
C CYS A 318 21.54 0.15 -10.99
N ARG A 319 21.96 -0.89 -10.29
CA ARG A 319 21.28 -2.20 -10.30
C ARG A 319 19.92 -2.15 -9.63
N ALA A 320 19.79 -1.40 -8.54
CA ALA A 320 18.52 -1.22 -7.83
C ALA A 320 18.50 0.10 -7.05
N VAL A 321 17.29 0.64 -6.86
CA VAL A 321 17.01 1.81 -6.03
C VAL A 321 15.74 1.58 -5.22
N SER A 322 15.75 2.05 -3.99
CA SER A 322 14.60 2.10 -3.09
C SER A 322 14.46 3.49 -2.49
N VAL A 323 13.23 3.98 -2.37
CA VAL A 323 12.93 5.28 -1.76
C VAL A 323 11.82 5.12 -0.74
N ILE A 324 11.99 5.69 0.44
CA ILE A 324 10.96 5.73 1.47
C ILE A 324 10.65 7.19 1.80
N GLU A 325 9.38 7.58 1.73
CA GLU A 325 8.93 8.88 2.24
C GLU A 325 8.72 8.81 3.75
N LEU A 326 9.38 9.70 4.48
CA LEU A 326 9.36 9.76 5.93
C LEU A 326 7.94 9.95 6.48
N ASN A 327 7.06 10.65 5.75
CA ASN A 327 5.68 10.90 6.19
C ASN A 327 4.73 9.71 5.97
N ALA A 328 5.14 8.71 5.19
CA ALA A 328 4.36 7.51 4.89
C ALA A 328 4.86 6.29 5.69
N LEU A 329 5.33 6.52 6.91
CA LEU A 329 5.75 5.45 7.82
C LEU A 329 4.62 5.10 8.79
N ALA A 330 4.33 3.81 8.92
CA ALA A 330 3.46 3.30 9.96
C ALA A 330 4.05 3.57 11.36
N PRO A 331 3.22 3.76 12.40
CA PRO A 331 3.69 4.05 13.76
C PRO A 331 4.55 2.91 14.35
N PHE A 332 4.32 1.68 13.91
CA PHE A 332 5.05 0.48 14.35
C PHE A 332 6.27 0.14 13.49
N ALA A 333 6.67 1.00 12.55
CA ALA A 333 7.77 0.76 11.61
C ALA A 333 9.09 0.31 12.27
N ALA A 334 9.36 0.72 13.52
CA ALA A 334 10.54 0.30 14.27
C ALA A 334 10.62 -1.22 14.49
N ARG A 335 9.49 -1.96 14.46
CA ARG A 335 9.47 -3.44 14.53
C ARG A 335 10.17 -4.13 13.36
N ALA A 336 10.44 -3.40 12.28
CA ALA A 336 11.21 -3.91 11.15
C ALA A 336 12.73 -3.95 11.40
N LEU A 337 13.22 -3.26 12.43
CA LEU A 337 14.64 -3.16 12.72
C LEU A 337 15.21 -4.50 13.20
N SER A 338 16.43 -4.80 12.76
CA SER A 338 17.23 -5.88 13.35
C SER A 338 17.74 -5.46 14.74
N PRO A 339 18.17 -6.40 15.60
CA PRO A 339 18.59 -6.08 16.97
C PRO A 339 19.63 -4.96 17.09
N LEU A 340 20.67 -4.97 16.23
CA LEU A 340 21.71 -3.93 16.21
C LEU A 340 21.16 -2.56 15.77
N GLU A 341 20.22 -2.55 14.84
CA GLU A 341 19.58 -1.32 14.36
C GLU A 341 18.66 -0.74 15.45
N GLN A 342 17.95 -1.60 16.17
CA GLN A 342 17.08 -1.23 17.28
C GLN A 342 17.87 -0.59 18.43
N GLU A 343 18.98 -1.21 18.84
CA GLU A 343 19.87 -0.66 19.88
C GLU A 343 20.36 0.75 19.51
N ARG A 344 20.76 0.95 18.25
CA ARG A 344 21.18 2.26 17.76
C ARG A 344 20.03 3.26 17.71
N PHE A 345 18.85 2.83 17.27
CA PHE A 345 17.64 3.65 17.19
C PHE A 345 17.22 4.20 18.56
N GLU A 346 17.27 3.37 19.60
CA GLU A 346 16.89 3.74 20.97
C GLU A 346 17.79 4.83 21.55
N ARG A 347 19.09 4.81 21.22
CA ARG A 347 20.07 5.83 21.62
C ARG A 347 19.92 7.17 20.90
N MET A 348 19.14 7.23 19.81
CA MET A 348 18.96 8.47 19.05
C MET A 348 17.92 9.40 19.66
N GLY A 349 18.15 10.71 19.56
CA GLY A 349 17.13 11.73 19.83
C GLY A 349 15.97 11.66 18.83
N LYS A 350 14.77 12.09 19.28
CA LYS A 350 13.50 11.99 18.52
C LYS A 350 13.60 12.46 17.07
N VAL A 351 14.32 13.56 16.82
CA VAL A 351 14.47 14.15 15.48
C VAL A 351 15.18 13.20 14.50
N ARG A 352 16.20 12.47 14.95
CA ARG A 352 17.00 11.58 14.09
C ARG A 352 16.38 10.20 13.89
N ARG A 353 15.48 9.78 14.80
CA ARG A 353 14.83 8.47 14.73
C ARG A 353 14.06 8.27 13.42
N LYS A 354 13.33 9.30 12.97
CA LYS A 354 12.50 9.21 11.76
C LYS A 354 13.33 8.96 10.49
N SER A 355 14.39 9.75 10.28
CA SER A 355 15.27 9.59 9.10
C SER A 355 16.11 8.32 9.18
N TYR A 356 16.55 7.92 10.38
CA TYR A 356 17.24 6.64 10.57
C TYR A 356 16.32 5.47 10.19
N LEU A 357 15.08 5.46 10.71
CA LEU A 357 14.11 4.41 10.44
C LEU A 357 13.78 4.31 8.94
N ALA A 358 13.47 5.43 8.28
CA ALA A 358 13.23 5.47 6.84
C ALA A 358 14.44 4.94 6.05
N GLY A 359 15.67 5.30 6.44
CA GLY A 359 16.87 4.80 5.79
C GLY A 359 17.10 3.29 5.97
N ARG A 360 16.77 2.73 7.14
CA ARG A 360 16.82 1.28 7.35
C ARG A 360 15.78 0.56 6.51
N LEU A 361 14.55 1.08 6.44
CA LEU A 361 13.51 0.51 5.59
C LEU A 361 13.90 0.58 4.10
N ALA A 362 14.47 1.69 3.62
CA ALA A 362 14.94 1.81 2.25
C ALA A 362 16.00 0.73 1.91
N LEU A 363 16.93 0.46 2.83
CA LEU A 363 17.91 -0.62 2.63
C LEU A 363 17.31 -2.03 2.65
N LYS A 364 16.27 -2.28 3.46
CA LYS A 364 15.58 -3.58 3.50
C LYS A 364 14.77 -3.82 2.22
N HIS A 365 14.02 -2.81 1.76
CA HIS A 365 13.32 -2.86 0.47
C HIS A 365 14.30 -3.03 -0.70
N LEU A 366 15.47 -2.36 -0.65
CA LEU A 366 16.54 -2.56 -1.62
C LEU A 366 17.08 -4.00 -1.60
N ALA A 367 17.28 -4.59 -0.42
CA ALA A 367 17.75 -5.97 -0.27
C ALA A 367 16.75 -6.96 -0.88
N ARG A 368 15.46 -6.77 -0.62
CA ARG A 368 14.38 -7.59 -1.22
C ARG A 368 14.37 -7.51 -2.74
N LYS A 369 14.53 -6.30 -3.30
CA LYS A 369 14.63 -6.10 -4.77
C LYS A 369 15.81 -6.87 -5.36
N LEU A 370 16.98 -6.82 -4.70
CA LEU A 370 18.16 -7.56 -5.15
C LEU A 370 17.98 -9.08 -5.01
N ALA A 371 17.18 -9.51 -4.03
CA ALA A 371 16.77 -10.90 -3.80
C ALA A 371 15.52 -11.32 -4.61
N GLN A 372 15.29 -10.70 -5.77
CA GLN A 372 14.19 -11.04 -6.70
C GLN A 372 12.79 -10.91 -6.08
N GLY A 373 12.59 -9.93 -5.19
CA GLY A 373 11.29 -9.65 -4.59
C GLY A 373 10.98 -10.51 -3.36
N ASP A 374 12.00 -10.90 -2.58
CA ASP A 374 11.83 -11.65 -1.34
C ASP A 374 10.76 -11.02 -0.43
N SER A 375 9.67 -11.75 -0.22
CA SER A 375 8.55 -11.36 0.64
C SER A 375 8.40 -12.29 1.85
N VAL A 376 9.37 -13.17 2.11
CA VAL A 376 9.27 -14.23 3.13
C VAL A 376 10.26 -13.98 4.27
N THR A 377 11.47 -13.48 3.97
CA THR A 377 12.45 -13.22 5.03
C THR A 377 11.93 -12.14 5.99
N PRO A 378 11.89 -12.40 7.31
CA PRO A 378 11.51 -11.40 8.30
C PRO A 378 12.40 -10.17 8.21
N ALA A 379 11.79 -8.98 8.32
CA ALA A 379 12.51 -7.70 8.25
C ALA A 379 13.68 -7.61 9.25
N SER A 380 13.50 -8.15 10.46
CA SER A 380 14.50 -8.16 11.53
C SER A 380 15.71 -9.06 11.24
N ALA A 381 15.59 -10.00 10.29
CA ALA A 381 16.69 -10.86 9.83
C ALA A 381 17.52 -10.22 8.70
N ILE A 382 17.03 -9.14 8.08
CA ILE A 382 17.77 -8.39 7.07
C ILE A 382 18.62 -7.33 7.77
N HIS A 383 19.90 -7.64 8.01
CA HIS A 383 20.84 -6.72 8.64
C HIS A 383 21.37 -5.71 7.61
N THR A 384 21.11 -4.41 7.80
CA THR A 384 21.51 -3.36 6.83
C THR A 384 22.67 -2.49 7.31
N THR A 385 23.39 -2.95 8.33
CA THR A 385 24.55 -2.27 8.89
C THR A 385 25.73 -3.22 8.91
N MET A 386 26.90 -2.74 8.46
CA MET A 386 28.16 -3.47 8.53
C MET A 386 28.56 -3.76 9.99
N PRO A 387 29.48 -4.71 10.25
CA PRO A 387 29.94 -5.04 11.61
C PRO A 387 30.50 -3.87 12.41
N ASP A 388 30.97 -2.80 11.73
CA ASP A 388 31.41 -1.55 12.37
C ASP A 388 30.27 -0.70 12.97
N GLY A 389 29.01 -1.10 12.75
CA GLY A 389 27.82 -0.44 13.28
C GLY A 389 27.51 0.91 12.62
N LYS A 390 28.29 1.34 11.62
CA LYS A 390 28.21 2.66 11.00
C LYS A 390 27.77 2.60 9.55
N ARG A 391 28.44 1.78 8.74
CA ARG A 391 28.27 1.78 7.28
C ARG A 391 27.04 0.98 6.87
N PRO A 392 26.27 1.45 5.87
CA PRO A 392 25.17 0.68 5.34
C PRO A 392 25.69 -0.56 4.62
N CYS A 393 24.91 -1.64 4.66
CA CYS A 393 25.06 -2.79 3.78
C CYS A 393 23.70 -3.24 3.27
N CYS A 394 23.70 -4.00 2.18
CA CYS A 394 22.49 -4.53 1.57
C CYS A 394 22.74 -6.01 1.27
N PRO A 395 22.36 -6.93 2.17
CA PRO A 395 22.65 -8.34 2.00
C PRO A 395 21.81 -8.91 0.86
N VAL A 396 22.43 -9.71 0.00
CA VAL A 396 21.73 -10.50 -1.04
C VAL A 396 21.85 -11.97 -0.65
N PRO A 397 20.76 -12.63 -0.21
CA PRO A 397 20.79 -14.04 0.16
C PRO A 397 21.35 -14.90 -0.98
N GLY A 398 22.30 -15.78 -0.66
CA GLY A 398 22.89 -16.72 -1.62
C GLY A 398 23.86 -16.10 -2.64
N SER A 399 24.26 -14.84 -2.46
CA SER A 399 25.31 -14.22 -3.29
C SER A 399 26.59 -14.01 -2.48
N ASP A 400 27.69 -14.60 -2.95
CA ASP A 400 29.04 -14.37 -2.41
C ASP A 400 29.66 -13.08 -2.97
N SER A 401 29.02 -12.43 -3.94
CA SER A 401 29.55 -11.21 -4.57
C SER A 401 29.10 -9.97 -3.78
N PRO A 402 30.02 -9.08 -3.39
CA PRO A 402 29.67 -7.87 -2.66
C PRO A 402 28.89 -6.92 -3.57
N VAL A 403 27.62 -6.67 -3.22
CA VAL A 403 26.86 -5.56 -3.81
C VAL A 403 27.19 -4.30 -3.02
N PHE A 404 27.71 -3.28 -3.71
CA PHE A 404 27.94 -1.98 -3.11
C PHE A 404 26.59 -1.29 -2.93
N CYS A 405 26.41 -0.60 -1.80
CA CYS A 405 25.22 0.18 -1.56
C CYS A 405 25.55 1.52 -0.91
N SER A 406 24.67 2.50 -1.14
CA SER A 406 24.76 3.82 -0.52
C SER A 406 23.39 4.25 -0.04
N LEU A 407 23.35 5.03 1.05
CA LEU A 407 22.15 5.52 1.69
C LEU A 407 22.28 7.04 1.89
N SER A 408 21.22 7.77 1.54
CA SER A 408 21.05 9.17 1.95
C SER A 408 19.63 9.45 2.42
N HIS A 409 19.45 10.55 3.13
CA HIS A 409 18.13 11.02 3.55
C HIS A 409 18.13 12.54 3.72
N ASP A 410 16.95 13.14 3.62
CA ASP A 410 16.70 14.50 4.04
C ASP A 410 15.47 14.57 4.98
N ARG A 411 14.72 15.68 4.96
CA ARG A 411 13.51 15.85 5.78
C ARG A 411 12.29 15.10 5.25
N ARG A 412 12.28 14.68 3.99
CA ARG A 412 11.14 14.03 3.32
C ARG A 412 11.47 12.63 2.82
N TYR A 413 12.65 12.42 2.26
CA TYR A 413 13.02 11.18 1.60
C TYR A 413 14.18 10.48 2.31
N ALA A 414 14.16 9.16 2.28
CA ALA A 414 15.35 8.32 2.39
C ALA A 414 15.50 7.54 1.08
N ILE A 415 16.71 7.51 0.52
CA ILE A 415 17.03 6.80 -0.72
C ILE A 415 18.19 5.85 -0.49
N ALA A 416 18.05 4.61 -0.95
CA ALA A 416 19.11 3.62 -1.00
C ALA A 416 19.32 3.14 -2.44
N VAL A 417 20.58 3.02 -2.86
CA VAL A 417 20.97 2.53 -4.19
C VAL A 417 21.97 1.39 -4.06
N ALA A 418 21.99 0.49 -5.04
CA ALA A 418 22.93 -0.62 -5.10
C ALA A 418 23.46 -0.83 -6.52
N ASP A 419 24.71 -1.31 -6.62
CA ASP A 419 25.38 -1.66 -7.87
C ASP A 419 26.51 -2.67 -7.64
N GLU A 420 27.05 -3.23 -8.73
CA GLU A 420 28.21 -4.14 -8.72
C GLU A 420 29.54 -3.41 -8.50
N GLU A 421 29.55 -2.10 -8.74
CA GLU A 421 30.69 -1.21 -8.51
C GLU A 421 30.38 -0.22 -7.38
N ALA A 422 31.44 0.36 -6.79
CA ALA A 422 31.29 1.41 -5.78
C ALA A 422 30.39 2.55 -6.27
N ILE A 423 29.38 2.87 -5.47
CA ILE A 423 28.32 3.82 -5.79
C ILE A 423 28.01 4.72 -4.61
N GLY A 424 27.65 5.97 -4.89
CA GLY A 424 27.24 6.96 -3.90
C GLY A 424 25.89 7.56 -4.24
N VAL A 425 25.09 7.91 -3.23
CA VAL A 425 23.84 8.64 -3.42
C VAL A 425 23.71 9.79 -2.45
N ASP A 426 23.05 10.85 -2.90
CA ASP A 426 22.59 11.93 -2.05
C ASP A 426 21.17 12.39 -2.42
N VAL A 427 20.46 12.94 -1.44
CA VAL A 427 19.17 13.59 -1.63
C VAL A 427 19.12 14.86 -0.77
N GLU A 428 18.81 15.98 -1.40
CA GLU A 428 18.70 17.27 -0.71
C GLU A 428 17.57 18.12 -1.26
N LYS A 429 16.93 18.88 -0.37
CA LYS A 429 15.96 19.91 -0.78
C LYS A 429 16.71 21.11 -1.36
N ILE A 430 16.40 21.47 -2.61
CA ILE A 430 16.95 22.66 -3.26
C ILE A 430 16.60 23.89 -2.43
N SER A 431 17.63 24.60 -1.96
CA SER A 431 17.46 25.80 -1.14
C SER A 431 18.65 26.75 -1.23
N ALA A 432 18.40 28.04 -1.05
CA ALA A 432 19.43 29.08 -1.08
C ALA A 432 20.50 28.96 0.03
N ARG A 433 20.33 28.04 0.98
CA ARG A 433 21.34 27.77 2.02
C ARG A 433 22.66 27.29 1.44
N VAL A 434 22.61 26.58 0.31
CA VAL A 434 23.78 26.02 -0.37
C VAL A 434 24.75 27.13 -0.84
N LEU A 435 24.21 28.27 -1.27
CA LEU A 435 25.00 29.42 -1.74
C LEU A 435 25.83 30.06 -0.61
N LYS A 436 25.29 30.11 0.62
CA LYS A 436 25.97 30.74 1.76
C LYS A 436 27.29 30.06 2.11
N ALA A 437 27.38 28.75 1.87
CA ALA A 437 28.55 27.95 2.16
C ALA A 437 29.41 27.67 0.91
N GLY A 438 29.07 28.21 -0.27
CA GLY A 438 29.71 27.87 -1.53
C GLY A 438 31.24 27.93 -1.49
N ARG A 439 31.79 29.01 -0.90
CA ARG A 439 33.25 29.21 -0.76
C ARG A 439 33.96 28.21 0.16
N ILE A 440 33.21 27.43 0.94
CA ILE A 440 33.75 26.43 1.87
C ILE A 440 33.98 25.10 1.13
N TYR A 441 33.07 24.72 0.25
CA TYR A 441 33.09 23.40 -0.39
C TYR A 441 33.34 23.45 -1.90
N MET A 442 33.40 24.63 -2.53
CA MET A 442 33.67 24.80 -3.96
C MET A 442 34.98 25.55 -4.20
N GLU A 443 35.73 25.10 -5.20
CA GLU A 443 36.86 25.85 -5.74
C GLU A 443 36.40 27.04 -6.60
N LYS A 444 37.34 27.90 -6.98
CA LYS A 444 37.05 29.08 -7.82
C LYS A 444 36.42 28.70 -9.17
N GLU A 445 36.91 27.63 -9.78
CA GLU A 445 36.41 27.12 -11.06
C GLU A 445 34.98 26.58 -10.91
N GLU A 446 34.69 25.89 -9.80
CA GLU A 446 33.35 25.39 -9.50
C GLU A 446 32.37 26.53 -9.20
N LEU A 447 32.82 27.58 -8.48
CA LEU A 447 32.03 28.79 -8.25
C LEU A 447 31.65 29.47 -9.58
N ALA A 448 32.64 29.64 -10.47
CA ALA A 448 32.41 30.20 -11.80
C ALA A 448 31.46 29.32 -12.65
N LEU A 449 31.65 28.00 -12.60
CA LEU A 449 30.79 27.02 -13.26
C LEU A 449 29.34 27.13 -12.78
N THR A 450 29.11 27.25 -11.47
CA THR A 450 27.75 27.37 -10.93
C THR A 450 27.11 28.71 -11.27
N ALA A 451 27.86 29.81 -11.22
CA ALA A 451 27.36 31.14 -11.54
C ALA A 451 26.95 31.29 -13.02
N ALA A 452 27.67 30.62 -13.93
CA ALA A 452 27.39 30.63 -15.37
C ALA A 452 26.39 29.55 -15.83
N SER A 453 25.86 28.72 -14.91
CA SER A 453 25.03 27.57 -15.28
C SER A 453 23.64 27.99 -15.80
N SER A 454 23.18 27.36 -16.88
CA SER A 454 21.83 27.54 -17.43
C SER A 454 20.72 26.99 -16.52
N LEU A 455 21.07 26.19 -15.52
CA LEU A 455 20.15 25.70 -14.48
C LEU A 455 19.85 26.76 -13.42
N GLY A 456 20.62 27.84 -13.40
CA GLY A 456 20.66 28.80 -12.30
C GLY A 456 21.63 28.40 -11.20
N GLU A 457 22.23 29.41 -10.56
CA GLU A 457 23.32 29.24 -9.59
C GLU A 457 22.95 28.30 -8.44
N MET A 458 21.78 28.49 -7.83
CA MET A 458 21.32 27.67 -6.70
C MET A 458 21.21 26.18 -7.05
N GLU A 459 20.65 25.85 -8.20
CA GLU A 459 20.48 24.47 -8.65
C GLU A 459 21.81 23.81 -9.03
N ALA A 460 22.71 24.57 -9.64
CA ALA A 460 24.05 24.10 -9.97
C ALA A 460 24.90 23.89 -8.71
N SER A 461 24.89 24.84 -7.77
CA SER A 461 25.58 24.72 -6.49
C SER A 461 25.07 23.55 -5.65
N MET A 462 23.76 23.26 -5.70
CA MET A 462 23.18 22.09 -5.04
C MET A 462 23.67 20.77 -5.65
N ARG A 463 23.82 20.71 -6.99
CA ARG A 463 24.42 19.55 -7.65
C ARG A 463 25.87 19.34 -7.22
N VAL A 464 26.68 20.39 -7.17
CA VAL A 464 28.07 20.30 -6.68
C VAL A 464 28.12 19.77 -5.24
N TRP A 465 27.25 20.28 -4.35
CA TRP A 465 27.13 19.78 -2.98
C TRP A 465 26.80 18.28 -2.94
N CYS A 466 25.71 17.87 -3.61
CA CYS A 466 25.22 16.49 -3.60
C CYS A 466 26.24 15.52 -4.22
N ILE A 467 26.99 15.95 -5.23
CA ILE A 467 28.09 15.17 -5.82
C ILE A 467 29.17 14.90 -4.77
N LYS A 468 29.60 15.92 -4.02
CA LYS A 468 30.66 15.77 -3.02
C LYS A 468 30.21 14.90 -1.84
N GLU A 469 28.96 15.02 -1.40
CA GLU A 469 28.32 14.13 -0.41
C GLU A 469 28.23 12.69 -0.90
N GLY A 470 27.78 12.48 -2.15
CA GLY A 470 27.71 11.15 -2.77
C GLY A 470 29.08 10.48 -2.82
N ILE A 471 30.13 11.21 -3.23
CA ILE A 471 31.50 10.68 -3.28
C ILE A 471 32.03 10.37 -1.88
N ALA A 472 31.78 11.24 -0.89
CA ALA A 472 32.19 11.00 0.49
C ALA A 472 31.61 9.68 1.04
N LYS A 473 30.33 9.42 0.77
CA LYS A 473 29.64 8.18 1.15
C LYS A 473 30.19 6.96 0.41
N MET A 474 30.43 7.08 -0.89
CA MET A 474 30.98 6.00 -1.72
C MET A 474 32.40 5.60 -1.30
N MET A 475 33.24 6.57 -0.92
CA MET A 475 34.64 6.34 -0.59
C MET A 475 34.90 6.11 0.91
N ASP A 476 33.86 6.18 1.74
CA ASP A 476 33.97 6.11 3.21
C ASP A 476 34.96 7.15 3.78
N ARG A 477 34.90 8.38 3.24
CA ARG A 477 35.76 9.51 3.62
C ARG A 477 34.93 10.61 4.29
N PRO A 478 35.49 11.37 5.26
CA PRO A 478 34.83 12.56 5.77
C PRO A 478 34.55 13.57 4.66
N LEU A 479 33.37 14.19 4.66
CA LEU A 479 32.95 15.15 3.63
C LEU A 479 33.98 16.26 3.38
N ALA A 480 34.58 16.79 4.45
CA ALA A 480 35.60 17.84 4.35
C ALA A 480 36.86 17.40 3.56
N ALA A 481 37.23 16.12 3.64
CA ALA A 481 38.35 15.58 2.88
C ALA A 481 38.00 15.49 1.37
N CYS A 482 36.72 15.26 1.05
CA CYS A 482 36.25 15.19 -0.34
C CYS A 482 36.18 16.56 -1.03
N TRP A 483 36.11 17.67 -0.29
CA TRP A 483 36.02 19.00 -0.91
C TRP A 483 37.21 19.34 -1.80
N ALA A 484 38.42 18.95 -1.39
CA ALA A 484 39.65 19.17 -2.13
C ALA A 484 39.93 18.10 -3.20
N SER A 485 39.51 16.85 -2.96
CA SER A 485 39.78 15.74 -3.90
C SER A 485 38.81 15.69 -5.09
N VAL A 486 37.59 16.22 -4.91
CA VAL A 486 36.54 16.22 -5.94
C VAL A 486 36.56 17.54 -6.72
N ARG A 487 36.59 17.42 -8.05
CA ARG A 487 36.52 18.54 -8.99
C ARG A 487 35.34 18.35 -9.93
N VAL A 488 34.32 19.19 -9.81
CA VAL A 488 33.18 19.20 -10.75
C VAL A 488 33.54 20.01 -11.99
N GLN A 489 33.50 19.36 -13.15
CA GLN A 489 33.95 19.93 -14.42
C GLN A 489 32.78 20.43 -15.27
N ALA A 490 31.60 19.81 -15.15
CA ALA A 490 30.39 20.22 -15.84
C ALA A 490 29.17 19.91 -14.97
N THR A 491 28.20 20.83 -14.94
CA THR A 491 26.90 20.59 -14.30
C THR A 491 25.80 20.58 -15.36
N GLY A 492 24.96 19.56 -15.33
CA GLY A 492 23.85 19.41 -16.27
C GLY A 492 22.56 18.99 -15.57
N ARG A 493 21.44 19.09 -16.30
CA ARG A 493 20.11 18.82 -15.74
C ARG A 493 20.00 17.39 -15.21
N PHE A 494 20.47 16.43 -16.01
CA PHE A 494 20.38 14.99 -15.75
C PHE A 494 21.75 14.34 -15.51
N GLU A 495 22.83 14.98 -15.92
CA GLU A 495 24.18 14.44 -15.76
C GLU A 495 25.18 15.56 -15.45
N SER A 496 26.13 15.29 -14.56
CA SER A 496 27.30 16.12 -14.31
C SER A 496 28.58 15.28 -14.45
N ARG A 497 29.67 15.94 -14.85
CA ARG A 497 31.00 15.33 -14.99
C ARG A 497 31.92 15.84 -13.90
N LEU A 498 32.70 14.93 -13.32
CA LEU A 498 33.62 15.25 -12.23
C LEU A 498 34.86 14.35 -12.29
N SER A 499 35.89 14.73 -11.55
CA SER A 499 37.01 13.86 -11.24
C SER A 499 37.26 13.79 -9.75
N VAL A 500 37.82 12.67 -9.30
CA VAL A 500 38.25 12.45 -7.92
C VAL A 500 39.69 11.98 -7.96
N ASP A 501 40.61 12.76 -7.39
CA ASP A 501 42.05 12.45 -7.44
C ASP A 501 42.55 12.16 -8.88
N GLY A 502 41.99 12.89 -9.87
CA GLY A 502 42.29 12.73 -11.30
C GLY A 502 41.53 11.61 -12.03
N ILE A 503 40.81 10.76 -11.32
CA ILE A 503 40.01 9.66 -11.91
C ILE A 503 38.64 10.20 -12.33
N PRO A 504 38.12 9.86 -13.53
CA PRO A 504 36.84 10.37 -14.01
C PRO A 504 35.63 9.66 -13.35
N TYR A 505 34.62 10.47 -12.99
CA TYR A 505 33.35 10.04 -12.43
C TYR A 505 32.19 10.75 -13.12
N ARG A 506 31.00 10.15 -13.03
CA ARG A 506 29.75 10.73 -13.51
C ARG A 506 28.76 10.83 -12.36
N ALA A 507 27.94 11.87 -12.41
CA ALA A 507 26.81 12.03 -11.51
C ALA A 507 25.51 12.10 -12.32
N PHE A 508 24.47 11.42 -11.85
CA PHE A 508 23.17 11.34 -12.49
C PHE A 508 22.12 11.96 -11.57
N HIS A 509 21.26 12.80 -12.13
CA HIS A 509 20.34 13.64 -11.36
C HIS A 509 18.89 13.37 -11.75
N ASP A 510 18.03 13.39 -10.74
CA ASP A 510 16.58 13.52 -10.89
C ASP A 510 16.07 14.56 -9.89
N THR A 511 14.96 15.20 -10.19
CA THR A 511 14.34 16.19 -9.29
C THR A 511 12.86 15.88 -9.12
N VAL A 512 12.41 15.76 -7.87
CA VAL A 512 11.02 15.50 -7.50
C VAL A 512 10.62 16.49 -6.41
N ASP A 513 9.58 17.27 -6.61
CA ASP A 513 9.06 18.25 -5.64
C ASP A 513 10.13 19.19 -5.03
N ALA A 514 11.07 19.67 -5.87
CA ALA A 514 12.24 20.47 -5.48
C ALA A 514 13.26 19.76 -4.56
N HIS A 515 13.24 18.43 -4.53
CA HIS A 515 14.30 17.60 -3.97
C HIS A 515 15.18 17.07 -5.10
N LEU A 516 16.48 17.33 -5.01
CA LEU A 516 17.48 16.84 -5.93
C LEU A 516 18.00 15.49 -5.43
N PHE A 517 17.85 14.46 -6.26
CA PHE A 517 18.49 13.17 -6.06
C PHE A 517 19.73 13.11 -6.94
N THR A 518 20.86 12.70 -6.38
CA THR A 518 22.13 12.60 -7.11
C THR A 518 22.76 11.24 -6.84
N LEU A 519 23.02 10.50 -7.91
CA LEU A 519 23.78 9.26 -7.89
C LEU A 519 25.17 9.51 -8.48
N VAL A 520 26.22 9.01 -7.85
CA VAL A 520 27.59 9.10 -8.36
C VAL A 520 28.20 7.72 -8.52
N LYS A 521 28.89 7.50 -9.64
CA LYS A 521 29.68 6.27 -9.88
C LYS A 521 30.83 6.54 -10.83
N LYS A 522 31.79 5.61 -10.87
CA LYS A 522 32.96 5.70 -11.74
C LYS A 522 32.53 5.78 -13.22
N GLY A 523 33.16 6.68 -13.98
CA GLY A 523 32.93 6.76 -15.42
C GLY A 523 33.55 5.55 -16.12
N LYS A 524 32.87 4.99 -17.12
CA LYS A 524 33.55 4.09 -18.07
C LYS A 524 34.54 4.93 -18.86
N VAL A 525 35.78 4.46 -18.98
CA VAL A 525 36.74 5.04 -19.92
C VAL A 525 36.18 4.72 -21.31
N GLU A 526 35.77 5.76 -22.05
CA GLU A 526 35.31 5.63 -23.44
C GLU A 526 36.45 5.25 -24.38
#